data_AF-A0A543AZE4-F1
#
_entry.id   AF-A0A543AZE4-F1
#
_cell.length_a   1.000
_cell.length_b   1.000
_cell.length_c   1.000
_cell.angle_alpha   90.00
_cell.angle_beta   90.00
_cell.angle_gamma   90.00
#
_symmetry.space_group_name_H-M   'P 1'
#
loop_
_entity.id
_entity.type
_entity.pdbx_description
1 polymer ?
#
loop_
_entity_poly.entity_id
_entity_poly.type
_entity_poly.pdbx_seq_one_letter_code
_entity_poly.pdbx_strand_id
1 'polypeptide(L)'
;MTHDPPNGRPGQTSDGRRTIIVLLAVIASFSLIALIVVLASGSNGDRPDVTGDSGDTETTRTYIFMAETEGALSKLNMTIGPDGQITGEHLFVRWGDNGKPYYDDPEPFGGTFTDGYFELTGLSSNGKIYTGTLEGDTLILNGTFGPSTQEWTLIGSDAEFDEAVENHTPPPYECEDEGPFGCGEY
;
A
#
# COMPACT_ATOMS: atom_id res chain seq x y z
N MET A 1 56.41 -20.64 -35.51
CA MET A 1 57.06 -21.68 -34.68
C MET A 1 56.47 -21.60 -33.30
N THR A 2 55.85 -22.70 -32.91
CA THR A 2 55.07 -22.99 -31.71
C THR A 2 55.98 -23.07 -30.48
N HIS A 3 55.58 -22.54 -29.33
CA HIS A 3 56.00 -23.08 -28.04
C HIS A 3 54.94 -22.81 -26.95
N ASP A 4 54.42 -23.92 -26.41
CA ASP A 4 53.58 -24.07 -25.23
C ASP A 4 54.13 -23.36 -23.97
N PRO A 5 53.25 -22.88 -23.07
CA PRO A 5 53.55 -22.79 -21.64
C PRO A 5 53.26 -24.13 -20.91
N PRO A 6 54.06 -24.54 -19.91
CA PRO A 6 53.85 -25.79 -19.19
C PRO A 6 52.74 -25.70 -18.14
N ASN A 7 51.88 -26.72 -18.16
CA ASN A 7 50.95 -27.09 -17.11
C ASN A 7 51.68 -27.56 -15.84
N GLY A 8 51.24 -27.07 -14.67
CA GLY A 8 51.61 -27.58 -13.35
C GLY A 8 50.65 -27.11 -12.25
N ARG A 9 49.51 -27.79 -12.12
CA ARG A 9 48.64 -27.84 -10.91
C ARG A 9 49.18 -28.94 -9.96
N PRO A 10 48.68 -29.17 -8.73
CA PRO A 10 47.91 -28.34 -7.79
C PRO A 10 48.42 -28.43 -6.32
N GLY A 11 48.29 -27.35 -5.55
CA GLY A 11 48.35 -27.43 -4.08
C GLY A 11 47.01 -27.90 -3.53
N GLN A 12 46.91 -29.20 -3.28
CA GLN A 12 45.80 -29.87 -2.64
C GLN A 12 45.90 -29.70 -1.11
N THR A 13 44.89 -29.09 -0.50
CA THR A 13 44.51 -29.38 0.89
C THR A 13 43.04 -29.79 0.86
N SER A 14 42.78 -31.07 1.12
CA SER A 14 41.50 -31.56 1.68
C SER A 14 41.38 -31.02 3.11
N ASP A 15 40.25 -30.92 3.79
CA ASP A 15 38.87 -31.40 3.71
C ASP A 15 38.04 -30.29 4.40
N GLY A 16 36.86 -29.91 3.97
CA GLY A 16 35.68 -30.76 3.96
C GLY A 16 34.57 -30.07 4.74
N ARG A 17 33.65 -29.42 4.02
CA ARG A 17 32.20 -29.36 4.26
C ARG A 17 31.57 -28.28 3.39
N ARG A 18 30.73 -28.77 2.47
CA ARG A 18 29.61 -28.11 1.78
C ARG A 18 29.25 -26.72 2.31
N THR A 19 29.09 -25.75 1.41
CA THR A 19 27.81 -25.08 1.11
C THR A 19 28.02 -24.00 0.02
N ILE A 20 27.32 -24.14 -1.10
CA ILE A 20 27.13 -23.10 -2.12
C ILE A 20 25.96 -22.24 -1.63
N ILE A 21 26.16 -20.95 -1.35
CA ILE A 21 25.09 -19.94 -1.36
C ILE A 21 25.64 -18.60 -1.87
N VAL A 22 25.21 -18.27 -3.08
CA VAL A 22 24.74 -16.99 -3.62
C VAL A 22 25.38 -15.70 -3.09
N LEU A 23 26.02 -14.99 -4.01
CA LEU A 23 26.49 -13.61 -3.86
C LEU A 23 25.33 -12.69 -3.43
N LEU A 24 25.50 -12.04 -2.28
CA LEU A 24 24.67 -10.96 -1.77
C LEU A 24 24.79 -9.74 -2.69
N ALA A 25 23.70 -9.39 -3.37
CA ALA A 25 23.51 -8.06 -3.94
C ALA A 25 22.53 -7.29 -3.04
N VAL A 26 23.11 -6.34 -2.32
CA VAL A 26 22.52 -5.22 -1.59
C VAL A 26 21.20 -4.73 -2.19
N ILE A 27 20.12 -4.79 -1.41
CA ILE A 27 19.08 -3.76 -1.48
C ILE A 27 19.03 -3.13 -0.10
N ALA A 28 19.40 -1.86 -0.09
CA ALA A 28 19.47 -1.01 1.07
C ALA A 28 18.08 -0.87 1.71
N SER A 29 18.13 -0.92 3.03
CA SER A 29 17.11 -0.55 4.00
C SER A 29 16.35 0.72 3.60
N PHE A 30 15.08 0.57 3.27
CA PHE A 30 14.05 1.53 3.66
C PHE A 30 13.08 0.79 4.56
N SER A 31 13.48 0.61 5.82
CA SER A 31 12.56 0.28 6.90
C SER A 31 11.77 1.55 7.19
N LEU A 32 10.79 1.90 6.35
CA LEU A 32 9.82 2.92 6.72
C LEU A 32 8.99 2.32 7.86
N ILE A 33 9.00 3.04 8.97
CA ILE A 33 8.38 2.65 10.22
C ILE A 33 6.86 2.68 10.01
N ALA A 34 6.26 1.53 9.70
CA ALA A 34 4.84 1.34 9.93
C ALA A 34 4.63 1.26 11.45
N LEU A 35 4.43 2.40 12.10
CA LEU A 35 3.99 2.45 13.49
C LEU A 35 2.52 2.02 13.51
N ILE A 36 2.29 0.70 13.57
CA ILE A 36 0.95 0.15 13.80
C ILE A 36 0.58 0.44 15.26
N VAL A 37 -0.14 1.52 15.50
CA VAL A 37 -0.86 1.73 16.76
C VAL A 37 -2.13 0.88 16.71
N VAL A 38 -2.04 -0.40 17.10
CA VAL A 38 -3.24 -1.20 17.40
C VAL A 38 -3.77 -0.72 18.75
N LEU A 39 -4.58 0.33 18.75
CA LEU A 39 -5.50 0.60 19.86
C LEU A 39 -6.77 -0.22 19.61
N ALA A 40 -6.84 -1.35 20.29
CA ALA A 40 -8.04 -2.16 20.42
C ALA A 40 -9.10 -1.37 21.19
N SER A 41 -9.86 -0.55 20.47
CA SER A 41 -11.14 0.01 20.92
C SER A 41 -12.24 -0.84 20.29
N GLY A 42 -12.79 -1.76 21.08
CA GLY A 42 -13.81 -2.69 20.62
C GLY A 42 -15.10 -1.97 20.20
N SER A 43 -15.51 -2.22 18.95
CA SER A 43 -16.92 -2.24 18.56
C SER A 43 -17.11 -3.46 17.64
N ASN A 44 -17.57 -4.57 18.23
CA ASN A 44 -18.04 -5.72 17.47
C ASN A 44 -19.42 -5.39 16.92
N GLY A 45 -19.48 -4.93 15.67
CA GLY A 45 -20.71 -4.80 14.91
C GLY A 45 -20.39 -4.32 13.51
N ASP A 46 -20.65 -5.17 12.52
CA ASP A 46 -20.64 -4.88 11.08
C ASP A 46 -19.30 -4.86 10.32
N ARG A 47 -18.27 -5.57 10.79
CA ARG A 47 -17.18 -5.97 9.87
C ARG A 47 -17.65 -7.19 9.06
N PRO A 48 -17.65 -7.13 7.71
CA PRO A 48 -17.97 -8.30 6.90
C PRO A 48 -16.97 -9.42 7.21
N ASP A 49 -17.45 -10.65 7.42
CA ASP A 49 -16.60 -11.81 7.65
C ASP A 49 -15.67 -12.00 6.44
N VAL A 50 -14.35 -11.91 6.69
CA VAL A 50 -13.30 -11.87 5.66
C VAL A 50 -12.78 -13.27 5.34
N THR A 51 -13.39 -14.31 5.90
CA THR A 51 -13.07 -15.69 5.54
C THR A 51 -13.69 -15.97 4.18
N GLY A 52 -12.85 -16.20 3.16
CA GLY A 52 -13.27 -16.54 1.80
C GLY A 52 -14.06 -17.84 1.75
N ASP A 53 -15.33 -17.77 2.11
CA ASP A 53 -16.32 -18.80 1.85
C ASP A 53 -16.95 -18.52 0.49
N SER A 54 -16.58 -19.36 -0.47
CA SER A 54 -17.28 -19.50 -1.75
C SER A 54 -18.66 -20.11 -1.48
N GLY A 55 -19.59 -19.32 -0.93
CA GLY A 55 -20.82 -19.84 -0.33
C GLY A 55 -22.11 -19.09 -0.63
N ASP A 56 -22.11 -17.75 -0.72
CA ASP A 56 -23.34 -16.97 -0.90
C ASP A 56 -23.27 -16.06 -2.13
N THR A 57 -23.81 -16.56 -3.25
CA THR A 57 -23.91 -15.90 -4.57
C THR A 57 -24.99 -14.81 -4.67
N GLU A 58 -25.60 -14.37 -3.57
CA GLU A 58 -26.68 -13.34 -3.61
C GLU A 58 -26.44 -12.11 -2.73
N THR A 59 -25.36 -12.04 -1.96
CA THR A 59 -25.18 -10.94 -1.01
C THR A 59 -24.24 -9.86 -1.56
N THR A 60 -24.78 -8.65 -1.61
CA THR A 60 -23.99 -7.43 -1.79
C THR A 60 -23.06 -7.25 -0.58
N ARG A 61 -21.78 -6.94 -0.82
CA ARG A 61 -20.78 -6.71 0.22
C ARG A 61 -20.20 -5.31 0.10
N THR A 62 -20.07 -4.59 1.20
CA THR A 62 -19.46 -3.27 1.24
C THR A 62 -18.13 -3.32 1.98
N TYR A 63 -17.11 -2.71 1.41
CA TYR A 63 -15.78 -2.59 1.99
C TYR A 63 -15.34 -1.13 1.95
N ILE A 64 -14.68 -0.70 3.03
CA ILE A 64 -14.04 0.61 3.10
C ILE A 64 -12.57 0.36 3.40
N PHE A 65 -11.69 0.68 2.46
CA PHE A 65 -10.26 0.60 2.69
C PHE A 65 -9.65 1.98 2.84
N MET A 66 -8.61 2.04 3.67
CA MET A 66 -7.82 3.23 3.91
C MET A 66 -6.35 2.94 3.61
N ALA A 67 -5.67 3.92 3.02
CA ALA A 67 -4.22 3.89 2.90
C ALA A 67 -3.65 5.23 3.39
N GLU A 68 -2.56 5.15 4.13
CA GLU A 68 -1.91 6.31 4.76
C GLU A 68 -0.41 6.30 4.44
N THR A 69 0.12 7.50 4.20
CA THR A 69 1.56 7.81 4.14
C THR A 69 1.80 9.13 4.84
N GLU A 70 3.08 9.50 5.02
CA GLU A 70 3.48 10.71 5.76
C GLU A 70 2.83 12.02 5.28
N GLY A 71 2.43 12.12 4.01
CA GLY A 71 1.86 13.36 3.45
C GLY A 71 0.42 13.24 2.96
N ALA A 72 -0.16 12.05 2.99
CA ALA A 72 -1.45 11.82 2.36
C ALA A 72 -2.17 10.57 2.86
N LEU A 73 -3.49 10.64 2.80
CA LEU A 73 -4.40 9.60 3.26
C LEU A 73 -5.50 9.43 2.22
N SER A 74 -5.90 8.20 1.94
CA SER A 74 -6.87 7.86 0.89
C SER A 74 -7.90 6.87 1.36
N LYS A 75 -9.11 6.97 0.82
CA LYS A 75 -10.21 6.02 1.03
C LYS A 75 -10.62 5.37 -0.28
N LEU A 76 -10.91 4.08 -0.23
CA LEU A 76 -11.69 3.36 -1.23
C LEU A 76 -12.96 2.84 -0.57
N ASN A 77 -14.11 3.42 -0.89
CA ASN A 77 -15.40 2.88 -0.45
C ASN A 77 -16.04 2.16 -1.64
N MET A 78 -16.26 0.86 -1.51
CA MET A 78 -16.77 0.04 -2.61
C MET A 78 -17.84 -0.93 -2.16
N THR A 79 -18.73 -1.23 -3.10
CA THR A 79 -19.75 -2.25 -2.99
C THR A 79 -19.52 -3.28 -4.10
N ILE A 80 -19.54 -4.56 -3.73
CA ILE A 80 -19.44 -5.71 -4.62
C ILE A 80 -20.84 -6.33 -4.73
N GLY A 81 -21.38 -6.36 -5.95
CA GLY A 81 -22.64 -7.00 -6.27
C GLY A 81 -22.55 -8.52 -6.29
N PRO A 82 -23.70 -9.22 -6.35
CA PRO A 82 -23.76 -10.68 -6.38
C PRO A 82 -23.11 -11.30 -7.62
N ASP A 83 -23.02 -10.55 -8.72
CA ASP A 83 -22.34 -10.91 -9.96
C ASP A 83 -20.83 -10.59 -9.93
N GLY A 84 -20.32 -10.08 -8.81
CA GLY A 84 -18.95 -9.63 -8.67
C GLY A 84 -18.69 -8.23 -9.23
N GLN A 85 -19.71 -7.51 -9.72
CA GLN A 85 -19.53 -6.14 -10.19
C GLN A 85 -19.16 -5.22 -9.02
N ILE A 86 -18.09 -4.44 -9.17
CA ILE A 86 -17.67 -3.43 -8.19
C ILE A 86 -18.15 -2.06 -8.64
N THR A 87 -18.72 -1.32 -7.69
CA THR A 87 -19.02 0.12 -7.80
C THR A 87 -18.51 0.82 -6.55
N GLY A 88 -17.83 1.94 -6.68
CA GLY A 88 -17.30 2.66 -5.52
C GLY A 88 -16.90 4.09 -5.81
N GLU A 89 -16.43 4.76 -4.78
CA GLU A 89 -15.85 6.10 -4.83
C GLU A 89 -14.52 6.10 -4.08
N HIS A 90 -13.56 6.84 -4.60
CA HIS A 90 -12.30 7.09 -3.92
C HIS A 90 -12.18 8.55 -3.51
N LEU A 91 -11.53 8.77 -2.38
CA LEU A 91 -11.27 10.10 -1.82
C LEU A 91 -9.79 10.21 -1.49
N PHE A 92 -9.19 11.35 -1.85
CA PHE A 92 -7.82 11.67 -1.49
C PHE A 92 -7.77 12.87 -0.56
N VAL A 93 -6.99 12.76 0.51
CA VAL A 93 -6.73 13.81 1.48
C VAL A 93 -5.24 14.08 1.52
N ARG A 94 -4.88 15.36 1.37
CA ARG A 94 -3.51 15.87 1.44
C ARG A 94 -3.42 16.95 2.50
N TRP A 95 -2.26 17.12 3.11
CA TRP A 95 -2.02 18.22 4.04
C TRP A 95 -1.16 19.27 3.37
N GLY A 96 -1.57 20.52 3.46
CA GLY A 96 -0.72 21.63 3.02
C GLY A 96 0.16 22.14 4.16
N ASP A 97 0.99 23.13 3.85
CA ASP A 97 2.03 23.65 4.75
C ASP A 97 1.49 24.21 6.08
N ASN A 98 0.20 24.57 6.12
CA ASN A 98 -0.50 25.02 7.33
C ASN A 98 -0.99 23.86 8.22
N GLY A 99 -0.67 22.62 7.89
CA GLY A 99 -1.10 21.41 8.59
C GLY A 99 -2.59 21.12 8.47
N LYS A 100 -3.32 21.80 7.57
CA LYS A 100 -4.75 21.55 7.36
C LYS A 100 -4.97 20.55 6.22
N PRO A 101 -5.98 19.66 6.36
CA PRO A 101 -6.34 18.75 5.30
C PRO A 101 -7.03 19.48 4.13
N TYR A 102 -6.71 19.04 2.93
CA TYR A 102 -7.34 19.38 1.66
C TYR A 102 -7.94 18.09 1.10
N TYR A 103 -9.23 18.14 0.84
CA TYR A 103 -10.00 17.02 0.29
C TYR A 103 -10.13 17.24 -1.21
N ASP A 104 -9.75 16.24 -1.99
CA ASP A 104 -10.18 16.17 -3.38
C ASP A 104 -11.66 15.76 -3.43
N ASP A 105 -12.35 16.08 -4.53
CA ASP A 105 -13.73 15.61 -4.73
C ASP A 105 -13.73 14.07 -4.81
N PRO A 106 -14.73 13.38 -4.22
CA PRO A 106 -14.90 11.95 -4.41
C PRO A 106 -15.06 11.61 -5.90
N GLU A 107 -14.25 10.68 -6.38
CA GLU A 107 -14.29 10.25 -7.79
C GLU A 107 -14.80 8.79 -7.88
N PRO A 108 -15.73 8.50 -8.81
CA PRO A 108 -16.27 7.17 -8.96
C PRO A 108 -15.27 6.22 -9.62
N PHE A 109 -15.28 4.98 -9.17
CA PHE A 109 -14.56 3.89 -9.80
C PHE A 109 -15.43 2.64 -9.87
N GLY A 110 -14.98 1.65 -10.64
CA GLY A 110 -15.66 0.37 -10.75
C GLY A 110 -14.69 -0.76 -10.96
N GLY A 111 -15.21 -1.94 -11.24
CA GLY A 111 -14.35 -3.10 -11.45
C GLY A 111 -15.09 -4.42 -11.36
N THR A 112 -14.33 -5.49 -11.19
CA THR A 112 -14.87 -6.84 -10.98
C THR A 112 -14.13 -7.54 -9.86
N PHE A 113 -14.86 -8.35 -9.09
CA PHE A 113 -14.35 -9.27 -8.09
C PHE A 113 -14.61 -10.70 -8.55
N THR A 114 -13.57 -11.51 -8.67
CA THR A 114 -13.69 -12.90 -9.13
C THR A 114 -12.67 -13.76 -8.43
N ASP A 115 -13.12 -14.87 -7.83
CA ASP A 115 -12.26 -15.85 -7.17
C ASP A 115 -11.26 -15.26 -6.14
N GLY A 116 -11.67 -14.21 -5.42
CA GLY A 116 -10.81 -13.54 -4.42
C GLY A 116 -9.91 -12.43 -4.99
N TYR A 117 -9.98 -12.16 -6.30
CA TYR A 117 -9.20 -11.15 -6.98
C TYR A 117 -10.05 -9.93 -7.34
N PHE A 118 -9.48 -8.75 -7.09
CA PHE A 118 -10.02 -7.46 -7.48
C PHE A 118 -9.40 -7.04 -8.81
N GLU A 119 -10.22 -6.52 -9.72
CA GLU A 119 -9.79 -5.77 -10.89
C GLU A 119 -10.50 -4.41 -10.89
N LEU A 120 -9.78 -3.36 -10.47
CA LEU A 120 -10.31 -2.01 -10.29
C LEU A 120 -9.94 -1.12 -11.48
N THR A 121 -10.92 -0.34 -11.91
CA THR A 121 -10.84 0.57 -13.06
C THR A 121 -11.37 1.94 -12.66
N GLY A 122 -10.85 3.01 -13.25
CA GLY A 122 -11.29 4.37 -12.91
C GLY A 122 -10.60 4.99 -11.70
N LEU A 123 -9.70 4.28 -11.01
CA LEU A 123 -8.85 4.86 -9.95
C LEU A 123 -7.83 5.88 -10.46
N SER A 124 -7.63 5.99 -11.77
CA SER A 124 -6.67 6.95 -12.32
C SER A 124 -7.11 7.44 -13.68
N SER A 125 -6.84 8.71 -13.94
CA SER A 125 -7.21 9.39 -15.20
C SER A 125 -6.50 8.82 -16.43
N ASN A 126 -5.43 8.05 -16.25
CA ASN A 126 -4.70 7.41 -17.36
C ASN A 126 -5.32 6.06 -17.79
N GLY A 127 -6.42 5.63 -17.17
CA GLY A 127 -7.12 4.40 -17.53
C GLY A 127 -6.41 3.12 -17.10
N LYS A 128 -5.42 3.20 -16.20
CA LYS A 128 -4.75 2.02 -15.65
C LYS A 128 -5.72 1.15 -14.87
N ILE A 129 -5.62 -0.16 -15.09
CA ILE A 129 -6.31 -1.19 -14.33
C ILE A 129 -5.43 -1.59 -13.13
N TYR A 130 -6.02 -1.68 -11.96
CA TYR A 130 -5.38 -2.10 -10.72
C TYR A 130 -5.93 -3.46 -10.30
N THR A 131 -5.09 -4.49 -10.37
CA THR A 131 -5.46 -5.81 -9.84
C THR A 131 -5.07 -5.92 -8.37
N GLY A 132 -5.78 -6.70 -7.55
CA GLY A 132 -5.38 -6.90 -6.16
C GLY A 132 -5.98 -8.13 -5.50
N THR A 133 -5.50 -8.42 -4.29
CA THR A 133 -5.97 -9.53 -3.46
C THR A 133 -6.24 -9.03 -2.04
N LEU A 134 -7.23 -9.63 -1.39
CA LEU A 134 -7.54 -9.37 0.02
C LEU A 134 -6.88 -10.44 0.89
N GLU A 135 -5.96 -10.02 1.74
CA GLU A 135 -5.23 -10.86 2.69
C GLU A 135 -5.62 -10.47 4.12
N GLY A 136 -6.61 -11.16 4.70
CA GLY A 136 -7.22 -10.71 5.95
C GLY A 136 -7.81 -9.31 5.78
N ASP A 137 -7.45 -8.38 6.66
CA ASP A 137 -7.94 -6.99 6.61
C ASP A 137 -7.13 -6.08 5.68
N THR A 138 -6.27 -6.62 4.81
CA THR A 138 -5.41 -5.82 3.92
C THR A 138 -5.67 -6.13 2.44
N LEU A 139 -6.09 -5.13 1.68
CA LEU A 139 -6.10 -5.16 0.22
C LEU A 139 -4.71 -4.79 -0.33
N ILE A 140 -4.13 -5.68 -1.14
CA ILE A 140 -2.83 -5.48 -1.78
C ILE A 140 -3.05 -5.25 -3.27
N LEU A 141 -2.73 -4.04 -3.75
CA LEU A 141 -2.86 -3.65 -5.16
C LEU A 141 -1.55 -3.87 -5.93
N ASN A 142 -1.67 -4.30 -7.19
CA ASN A 142 -0.58 -4.44 -8.14
C ASN A 142 -0.17 -3.07 -8.69
N GLY A 143 0.58 -2.35 -7.86
CA GLY A 143 1.04 -0.99 -8.11
C GLY A 143 0.34 0.02 -7.22
N THR A 144 0.82 1.26 -7.31
CA THR A 144 0.45 2.30 -6.37
C THR A 144 -0.61 3.24 -6.94
N PHE A 145 -1.52 3.68 -6.08
CA PHE A 145 -2.57 4.67 -6.32
C PHE A 145 -2.65 5.58 -5.08
N GLY A 146 -3.17 6.80 -5.22
CA GLY A 146 -3.39 7.73 -4.10
C GLY A 146 -2.11 8.06 -3.34
N PRO A 147 -1.92 7.59 -2.10
CA PRO A 147 -0.78 7.94 -1.26
C PRO A 147 0.50 7.18 -1.66
N SER A 148 0.56 6.62 -2.87
CA SER A 148 1.72 5.90 -3.39
C SER A 148 2.09 4.61 -2.63
N THR A 149 1.09 3.93 -2.07
CA THR A 149 1.24 2.60 -1.44
C THR A 149 0.44 1.53 -2.17
N GLN A 150 0.85 0.27 -1.97
CA GLN A 150 0.15 -0.92 -2.47
C GLN A 150 -0.80 -1.51 -1.42
N GLU A 151 -0.58 -1.24 -0.15
CA GLU A 151 -1.33 -1.82 0.97
C GLU A 151 -2.43 -0.88 1.44
N TRP A 152 -3.63 -1.41 1.55
CA TRP A 152 -4.84 -0.69 1.94
C TRP A 152 -5.54 -1.46 3.05
N THR A 153 -5.69 -0.86 4.22
CA THR A 153 -6.27 -1.49 5.42
C THR A 153 -7.79 -1.33 5.42
N LEU A 154 -8.51 -2.41 5.69
CA LEU A 154 -9.95 -2.41 5.88
C LEU A 154 -10.29 -1.66 7.17
N ILE A 155 -11.16 -0.65 7.04
CA ILE A 155 -11.72 0.12 8.15
C ILE A 155 -13.21 -0.15 8.27
N GLY A 156 -13.73 0.02 9.49
CA GLY A 156 -15.12 -0.31 9.81
C GLY A 156 -16.14 0.74 9.38
N SER A 157 -15.72 2.00 9.20
CA SER A 157 -16.66 3.11 8.93
C SER A 157 -15.96 4.36 8.39
N ASP A 158 -16.75 5.27 7.84
CA ASP A 158 -16.27 6.63 7.50
C ASP A 158 -15.79 7.41 8.73
N ALA A 159 -16.32 7.12 9.93
CA ALA A 159 -15.87 7.78 11.16
C ALA A 159 -14.43 7.39 11.54
N GLU A 160 -14.02 6.13 11.30
CA GLU A 160 -12.62 5.71 11.48
C GLU A 160 -11.69 6.45 10.50
N PHE A 161 -12.16 6.73 9.28
CA PHE A 161 -11.42 7.54 8.31
C PHE A 161 -11.28 8.99 8.76
N ASP A 162 -12.39 9.61 9.19
CA ASP A 162 -12.39 11.01 9.65
C ASP A 162 -11.48 11.19 10.87
N GLU A 163 -11.51 10.24 11.82
CA GLU A 163 -10.61 10.21 12.97
C GLU A 163 -9.14 10.08 12.54
N ALA A 164 -8.84 9.25 11.54
CA ALA A 164 -7.49 9.14 11.00
C ALA A 164 -7.02 10.46 10.36
N VAL A 165 -7.89 11.17 9.65
CA VAL A 165 -7.59 12.49 9.08
C VAL A 165 -7.33 13.53 10.19
N GLU A 166 -8.12 13.52 11.26
CA GLU A 166 -7.95 14.44 12.39
C GLU A 166 -6.66 14.18 13.18
N ASN A 167 -6.29 12.91 13.34
CA ASN A 167 -5.10 12.50 14.09
C ASN A 167 -3.81 12.52 13.26
N HIS A 168 -3.91 12.63 11.94
CA HIS A 168 -2.76 12.68 11.06
C HIS A 168 -1.92 13.93 11.33
N THR A 169 -0.66 13.71 11.70
CA THR A 169 0.31 14.78 11.91
C THR A 169 1.33 14.73 10.78
N PRO A 170 1.19 15.56 9.72
CA PRO A 170 2.18 15.57 8.65
C PRO A 170 3.54 15.99 9.25
N PRO A 171 4.67 15.47 8.70
CA PRO A 171 5.99 15.90 9.16
C PRO A 171 6.10 17.42 9.04
N PRO A 172 6.78 18.08 9.99
CA PRO A 172 7.02 19.52 9.88
C PRO A 172 7.71 19.78 8.54
N TYR A 173 7.24 20.79 7.81
CA TYR A 173 7.92 21.27 6.62
C TYR A 173 9.31 21.75 7.05
N GLU A 174 10.34 20.92 6.82
CA GLU A 174 11.71 21.40 6.89
C GLU A 174 11.89 22.34 5.69
N CYS A 175 11.74 23.64 5.92
CA CYS A 175 12.43 24.61 5.09
C CYS A 175 13.90 24.19 5.14
N GLU A 176 14.43 23.58 4.08
CA GLU A 176 15.87 23.45 3.92
C GLU A 176 16.41 24.89 4.03
N ASP A 177 17.11 25.14 5.13
CA ASP A 177 17.68 26.43 5.50
C ASP A 177 18.88 26.70 4.57
N GLU A 178 18.63 26.81 3.27
CA GLU A 178 19.61 27.09 2.23
C GLU A 178 19.67 28.61 1.98
N GLY A 179 19.99 29.38 3.02
CA GLY A 179 20.43 30.77 2.84
C GLY A 179 20.16 31.74 3.99
N PRO A 180 20.84 32.90 4.03
CA PRO A 180 20.73 33.90 5.11
C PRO A 180 19.38 34.63 5.17
N PHE A 181 18.38 34.18 4.41
CA PHE A 181 17.03 34.72 4.37
C PHE A 181 16.05 33.57 4.60
N GLY A 182 16.10 33.00 5.81
CA GLY A 182 15.15 31.98 6.26
C GLY A 182 13.71 32.44 6.08
N CYS A 183 12.83 31.44 5.89
CA CYS A 183 11.43 31.54 5.46
C CYS A 183 10.73 32.83 5.91
N GLY A 184 10.61 33.78 4.96
CA GLY A 184 10.03 35.08 5.19
C GLY A 184 8.53 34.98 5.47
N GLU A 185 8.12 35.55 6.60
CA GLU A 185 6.72 35.90 6.86
C GLU A 185 6.22 36.81 5.74
N TYR A 186 5.16 36.40 5.02
CA TYR A 186 4.35 37.27 4.18
C TYR A 186 2.98 37.45 4.82
#